data_AF-A0A972IDD1-F1
#
_entry.id   AF-A0A972IDD1-F1
#
_cell.length_a   1.000
_cell.length_b   1.000
_cell.length_c   1.000
_cell.angle_alpha   90.00
_cell.angle_beta   90.00
_cell.angle_gamma   90.00
#
_symmetry.space_group_name_H-M   'P 1'
#
loop_
_entity.id
_entity.type
_entity.pdbx_description
1 polymer ?
#
loop_
_entity_poly.entity_id
_entity_poly.type
_entity_poly.pdbx_seq_one_letter_code
_entity_poly.pdbx_strand_id
1 'polypeptide(L)'
;MKRLGHIALPLALREKVRRIKDGIESLADGPYPPRKDGGYGWFIVEEAEDESDIGGKYASGCNIASGEGGCIYYYHIRKYFLNNIYNNGGTRWLAAKNIPQKCKDGVIPKDVLSEDDIIRLLQVNLIKKADDGYRLHFPCFTQEQFAEFSNLFRITDTNLDKMLTELIISIKESFLSFVPKRLYSQINQWISCFVHCIIGYVTDELIA
;
A
#
# COMPACT_ATOMS: atom_id res chain seq x y z
N MET A 1 2.27 -17.41 -10.98
CA MET A 1 1.31 -16.36 -11.39
C MET A 1 0.42 -15.87 -10.25
N LYS A 2 -0.31 -16.72 -9.49
CA LYS A 2 -1.21 -16.27 -8.39
C LYS A 2 -0.58 -15.25 -7.42
N ARG A 3 0.66 -15.48 -6.94
CA ARG A 3 1.34 -14.57 -5.99
C ARG A 3 1.72 -13.20 -6.56
N LEU A 4 1.95 -13.10 -7.88
CA LEU A 4 2.25 -11.81 -8.53
C LEU A 4 1.01 -10.92 -8.61
N GLY A 5 -0.19 -11.51 -8.67
CA GLY A 5 -1.44 -10.77 -8.68
C GLY A 5 -1.59 -9.86 -7.45
N HIS A 6 -1.15 -10.31 -6.27
CA HIS A 6 -1.19 -9.52 -5.03
C HIS A 6 -0.27 -8.28 -5.05
N ILE A 7 0.56 -8.12 -6.08
CA ILE A 7 1.41 -6.94 -6.29
C ILE A 7 0.92 -6.18 -7.52
N ALA A 8 0.77 -6.87 -8.65
CA ALA A 8 0.39 -6.30 -9.94
C ALA A 8 -0.98 -5.62 -9.90
N LEU A 9 -1.99 -6.26 -9.32
CA LEU A 9 -3.35 -5.71 -9.29
C LEU A 9 -3.46 -4.47 -8.40
N PRO A 10 -3.00 -4.48 -7.13
CA PRO A 10 -2.98 -3.26 -6.31
C PRO A 10 -2.18 -2.13 -6.94
N LEU A 11 -1.02 -2.42 -7.54
CA LEU A 11 -0.19 -1.44 -8.22
C LEU A 11 -0.93 -0.79 -9.40
N ALA A 12 -1.45 -1.62 -10.32
CA ALA A 12 -2.12 -1.15 -11.53
C ALA A 12 -3.36 -0.30 -11.23
N LEU A 13 -4.18 -0.72 -10.26
CA LEU A 13 -5.36 0.03 -9.83
C LEU A 13 -4.98 1.35 -9.15
N ARG A 14 -4.00 1.36 -8.24
CA ARG A 14 -3.50 2.60 -7.61
C ARG A 14 -2.99 3.59 -8.65
N GLU A 15 -2.21 3.12 -9.61
CA GLU A 15 -1.69 3.98 -10.67
C GLU A 15 -2.80 4.51 -11.60
N LYS A 16 -3.84 3.73 -11.85
CA LYS A 16 -5.00 4.17 -12.65
C LYS A 16 -5.82 5.22 -11.89
N VAL A 17 -6.15 4.97 -10.62
CA VAL A 17 -6.85 5.94 -9.75
C VAL A 17 -6.07 7.24 -9.66
N ARG A 18 -4.75 7.16 -9.42
CA ARG A 18 -3.87 8.34 -9.40
C ARG A 18 -3.96 9.13 -10.71
N ARG A 19 -3.76 8.47 -11.86
CA ARG A 19 -3.79 9.13 -13.18
C ARG A 19 -5.14 9.81 -13.46
N ILE A 20 -6.25 9.17 -13.12
CA ILE A 20 -7.59 9.74 -13.30
C ILE A 20 -7.75 10.98 -12.42
N LYS A 21 -7.41 10.86 -11.13
CA LYS A 21 -7.53 11.97 -10.16
C LYS A 21 -6.66 13.16 -10.54
N ASP A 22 -5.40 12.92 -10.92
CA ASP A 22 -4.46 13.96 -11.33
C ASP A 22 -4.90 14.69 -12.61
N GLY A 23 -5.72 14.04 -13.45
CA GLY A 23 -6.33 14.63 -14.64
C GLY A 23 -7.54 15.53 -14.36
N ILE A 24 -8.05 15.56 -13.12
CA ILE A 24 -9.22 16.35 -12.75
C ILE A 24 -8.74 17.55 -11.93
N GLU A 25 -8.78 18.76 -12.52
CA GLU A 25 -8.26 20.00 -11.92
C GLU A 25 -8.81 20.26 -10.51
N SER A 26 -10.10 20.01 -10.28
CA SER A 26 -10.75 20.23 -8.98
C SER A 26 -10.34 19.23 -7.88
N LEU A 27 -9.49 18.24 -8.20
CA LEU A 27 -9.08 17.14 -7.32
C LEU A 27 -7.58 17.16 -6.95
N ALA A 28 -6.87 18.24 -7.26
CA ALA A 28 -5.51 18.44 -6.77
C ALA A 28 -5.46 18.33 -5.23
N ASP A 29 -4.45 17.63 -4.71
CA ASP A 29 -4.29 17.48 -3.25
C ASP A 29 -3.86 18.82 -2.63
N GLY A 30 -4.61 19.26 -1.61
CA GLY A 30 -4.21 20.39 -0.78
C GLY A 30 -3.08 20.03 0.20
N PRO A 31 -2.61 20.98 1.03
CA PRO A 31 -1.66 20.69 2.11
C PRO A 31 -2.32 19.83 3.21
N TYR A 32 -1.55 18.98 3.87
CA TYR A 32 -2.05 18.31 5.09
C TYR A 32 -2.27 19.35 6.20
N PRO A 33 -3.45 19.38 6.84
CA PRO A 33 -3.66 20.30 7.96
C PRO A 33 -2.73 19.92 9.13
N PRO A 34 -2.03 20.89 9.73
CA PRO A 34 -1.28 20.64 10.95
C PRO A 34 -2.26 20.33 12.09
N ARG A 35 -1.98 19.27 12.83
CA ARG A 35 -2.70 18.90 14.04
C ARG A 35 -2.03 19.53 15.25
N LYS A 36 -2.80 19.69 16.34
CA LYS A 36 -2.32 20.27 17.61
C LYS A 36 -1.24 19.41 18.30
N ASP A 37 -1.19 18.12 17.99
CA ASP A 37 -0.20 17.16 18.50
C ASP A 37 1.11 17.15 17.69
N GLY A 38 1.29 18.08 16.74
CA GLY A 38 2.44 18.11 15.84
C GLY A 38 2.33 17.14 14.65
N GLY A 39 1.23 16.40 14.54
CA GLY A 39 0.92 15.57 13.37
C GLY A 39 0.34 16.36 12.19
N TYR A 40 0.00 15.64 11.12
CA TYR A 40 -0.60 16.19 9.90
C TYR A 40 -1.81 15.35 9.49
N GLY A 41 -2.84 15.96 8.90
CA GLY A 41 -3.99 15.26 8.34
C GLY A 41 -5.22 15.19 9.25
N TRP A 42 -6.26 14.50 8.78
CA TRP A 42 -7.48 14.25 9.54
C TRP A 42 -7.40 12.89 10.23
N PHE A 43 -8.25 12.68 11.24
CA PHE A 43 -8.65 11.34 11.63
C PHE A 43 -10.06 11.13 11.09
N ILE A 44 -10.19 10.24 10.12
CA ILE A 44 -11.50 9.65 9.82
C ILE A 44 -11.53 8.35 10.59
N VAL A 45 -12.37 8.30 11.61
CA VAL A 45 -12.65 7.09 12.36
C VAL A 45 -13.86 6.46 11.69
N GLU A 46 -13.66 5.30 11.08
CA GLU A 46 -14.78 4.43 10.74
C GLU A 46 -15.22 3.76 12.04
N GLU A 47 -16.47 3.97 12.45
CA GLU A 47 -17.02 3.23 13.58
C GLU A 47 -17.04 1.74 13.20
N ALA A 48 -16.29 0.94 13.95
CA ALA A 48 -16.33 -0.50 13.81
C ALA A 48 -17.68 -1.03 14.34
N GLU A 49 -18.13 -2.16 13.80
CA GLU A 49 -19.32 -2.87 14.33
C GLU A 49 -19.08 -3.38 15.77
N ASP A 50 -17.82 -3.38 16.22
CA ASP A 50 -17.38 -3.79 17.55
C ASP A 50 -16.44 -2.74 18.18
N GLU A 51 -15.96 -2.99 19.41
CA GLU A 51 -15.09 -2.09 20.16
C GLU A 51 -13.66 -1.97 19.61
N SER A 52 -13.36 -2.58 18.45
CA SER A 52 -11.98 -2.74 18.00
C SER A 52 -11.41 -1.53 17.25
N ASP A 53 -12.22 -0.50 16.93
CA ASP A 53 -11.86 0.65 16.09
C ASP A 53 -11.18 0.24 14.77
N ILE A 54 -11.56 -0.93 14.24
CA ILE A 54 -10.98 -1.50 13.04
C ILE A 54 -11.69 -0.98 11.79
N GLY A 55 -10.93 -0.35 10.89
CA GLY A 55 -11.43 0.06 9.57
C GLY A 55 -11.94 -1.12 8.73
N GLY A 56 -12.75 -0.82 7.72
CA GLY A 56 -13.51 -1.81 6.96
C GLY A 56 -12.68 -2.99 6.43
N LYS A 57 -13.30 -4.18 6.37
CA LYS A 57 -12.67 -5.44 5.93
C LYS A 57 -11.86 -5.32 4.63
N TYR A 58 -12.35 -4.53 3.68
CA TYR A 58 -11.75 -4.33 2.36
C TYR A 58 -10.96 -3.02 2.22
N ALA A 59 -10.76 -2.29 3.32
CA ALA A 59 -9.86 -1.16 3.34
C ALA A 59 -8.47 -1.61 2.88
N SER A 60 -7.90 -0.86 1.95
CA SER A 60 -6.62 -1.21 1.34
C SER A 60 -5.62 -0.06 1.45
N GLY A 61 -4.37 -0.39 1.73
CA GLY A 61 -3.30 0.59 1.90
C GLY A 61 -2.00 0.16 1.27
N CYS A 62 -1.02 1.07 1.33
CA CYS A 62 0.35 0.78 0.97
C CYS A 62 1.25 1.37 2.06
N ASN A 63 1.79 0.49 2.88
CA ASN A 63 2.78 0.89 3.87
C ASN A 63 4.14 0.95 3.20
N ILE A 64 4.82 2.08 3.34
CA ILE A 64 6.16 2.29 2.79
C ILE A 64 7.14 2.26 3.96
N ALA A 65 8.16 1.41 3.86
CA ALA A 65 9.31 1.41 4.73
C ALA A 65 10.53 1.85 3.94
N SER A 66 11.04 3.05 4.23
CA SER A 66 12.20 3.64 3.57
C SER A 66 13.47 3.36 4.37
N GLY A 67 14.55 3.03 3.67
CA GLY A 67 15.89 2.87 4.21
C GLY A 67 16.92 3.56 3.33
N GLU A 68 18.19 3.48 3.71
CA GLU A 68 19.29 4.02 2.90
C GLU A 68 19.43 3.22 1.60
N GLY A 69 19.03 3.82 0.46
CA GLY A 69 19.14 3.18 -0.85
C GLY A 69 17.94 2.33 -1.28
N GLY A 70 16.76 2.49 -0.69
CA GLY A 70 15.53 1.91 -1.26
C GLY A 70 14.29 1.97 -0.37
N CYS A 71 13.17 1.49 -0.92
CA CYS A 71 11.88 1.41 -0.24
C CYS A 71 11.29 -0.01 -0.34
N ILE A 72 10.68 -0.48 0.73
CA ILE A 72 9.85 -1.69 0.75
C ILE A 72 8.39 -1.24 0.74
N TYR A 73 7.65 -1.65 -0.29
CA TYR A 73 6.22 -1.38 -0.43
C TYR A 73 5.43 -2.60 0.03
N TYR A 74 4.56 -2.41 1.02
CA TYR A 74 3.64 -3.43 1.50
C TYR A 74 2.20 -3.03 1.15
N TYR A 75 1.73 -3.53 0.01
CA TYR A 75 0.32 -3.44 -0.36
C TYR A 75 -0.49 -4.38 0.51
N HIS A 76 -1.44 -3.83 1.27
CA HIS A 76 -2.24 -4.61 2.20
C HIS A 76 -3.73 -4.40 2.01
N ILE A 77 -4.47 -5.44 2.37
CA ILE A 77 -5.93 -5.44 2.51
C ILE A 77 -6.20 -5.76 3.97
N ARG A 78 -7.11 -5.02 4.60
CA ARG A 78 -7.33 -5.11 6.03
C ARG A 78 -7.66 -6.53 6.50
N LYS A 79 -8.51 -7.26 5.77
CA LYS A 79 -8.83 -8.68 5.97
C LYS A 79 -7.60 -9.58 6.20
N TYR A 80 -6.47 -9.28 5.56
CA TYR A 80 -5.24 -10.08 5.58
C TYR A 80 -4.07 -9.36 6.27
N PHE A 81 -4.32 -8.20 6.87
CA PHE A 81 -3.25 -7.36 7.40
C PHE A 81 -2.70 -7.95 8.70
N LEU A 82 -1.42 -8.32 8.65
CA LEU A 82 -0.65 -8.71 9.83
C LEU A 82 0.28 -7.57 10.24
N ASN A 83 0.06 -7.03 11.44
CA ASN A 83 0.85 -5.92 11.96
C ASN A 83 2.36 -6.25 12.04
N ASN A 84 2.71 -7.50 12.39
CA ASN A 84 4.09 -7.96 12.49
C ASN A 84 4.83 -8.04 11.14
N ILE A 85 4.11 -8.00 10.01
CA ILE A 85 4.77 -7.87 8.69
C ILE A 85 5.36 -6.47 8.54
N TYR A 86 4.71 -5.42 9.06
CA TYR A 86 5.19 -4.05 8.94
C TYR A 86 6.03 -3.62 10.16
N ASN A 87 5.51 -3.86 11.37
CA ASN A 87 6.10 -3.51 12.65
C ASN A 87 6.84 -4.70 13.29
N ASN A 88 7.31 -4.57 14.53
CA ASN A 88 7.86 -5.67 15.34
C ASN A 88 8.96 -6.49 14.65
N GLY A 89 9.85 -5.85 13.91
CA GLY A 89 10.92 -6.54 13.20
C GLY A 89 10.58 -6.98 11.76
N GLY A 90 9.44 -6.53 11.23
CA GLY A 90 9.04 -6.72 9.84
C GLY A 90 9.73 -5.76 8.85
N THR A 91 9.00 -5.29 7.83
CA THR A 91 9.55 -4.49 6.72
C THR A 91 10.18 -3.17 7.17
N ARG A 92 9.66 -2.51 8.22
CA ARG A 92 10.32 -1.32 8.79
C ARG A 92 11.73 -1.61 9.29
N TRP A 93 11.91 -2.75 9.96
CA TRP A 93 13.21 -3.15 10.48
C TRP A 93 14.14 -3.59 9.35
N LEU A 94 13.64 -4.36 8.38
CA LEU A 94 14.41 -4.74 7.19
C LEU A 94 14.96 -3.52 6.45
N ALA A 95 14.11 -2.49 6.24
CA ALA A 95 14.52 -1.24 5.61
C ALA A 95 15.53 -0.47 6.46
N ALA A 96 15.29 -0.32 7.77
CA ALA A 96 16.20 0.39 8.68
C ALA A 96 17.58 -0.29 8.80
N LYS A 97 17.65 -1.61 8.65
CA LYS A 97 18.91 -2.39 8.67
C LYS A 97 19.54 -2.59 7.30
N ASN A 98 18.94 -2.01 6.26
CA ASN A 98 19.38 -2.09 4.88
C ASN A 98 19.57 -3.54 4.40
N ILE A 99 18.69 -4.44 4.84
CA ILE A 99 18.82 -5.88 4.59
C ILE A 99 18.64 -6.20 3.10
N PRO A 100 17.59 -5.72 2.40
CA PRO A 100 17.43 -6.04 0.99
C PRO A 100 18.61 -5.64 0.11
N GLN A 101 19.27 -4.53 0.42
CA GLN A 101 20.41 -3.99 -0.31
C GLN A 101 21.69 -4.81 -0.12
N LYS A 102 21.77 -5.58 0.97
CA LYS A 102 22.86 -6.54 1.21
C LYS A 102 22.61 -7.89 0.53
N CYS A 103 21.42 -8.10 -0.02
CA CYS A 103 21.03 -9.37 -0.65
C CYS A 103 21.30 -9.33 -2.15
N LYS A 104 22.08 -10.28 -2.65
CA LYS A 104 22.27 -10.47 -4.09
C LYS A 104 21.23 -11.46 -4.61
N ASP A 105 20.43 -11.07 -5.60
CA ASP A 105 19.36 -11.90 -6.18
C ASP A 105 18.39 -12.47 -5.11
N GLY A 106 18.17 -11.67 -4.06
CA GLY A 106 17.34 -12.02 -2.90
C GLY A 106 17.99 -13.01 -1.92
N VAL A 107 19.23 -13.45 -2.13
CA VAL A 107 19.97 -14.34 -1.21
C VAL A 107 20.53 -13.53 -0.05
N ILE A 108 20.24 -13.96 1.17
CA ILE A 108 20.65 -13.32 2.42
C ILE A 108 22.03 -13.87 2.83
N PRO A 109 23.07 -13.04 2.99
CA PRO A 109 24.38 -13.49 3.47
C PRO A 109 24.33 -14.06 4.90
N LYS A 110 25.19 -15.05 5.20
CA LYS A 110 25.13 -15.84 6.45
C LYS A 110 25.21 -15.02 7.74
N ASP A 111 25.96 -13.92 7.73
CA ASP A 111 26.23 -13.13 8.95
C ASP A 111 25.38 -11.84 9.03
N VAL A 112 24.38 -11.70 8.15
CA VAL A 112 23.53 -10.49 8.11
C VAL A 112 22.37 -10.55 9.10
N LEU A 113 21.91 -11.75 9.47
CA LEU A 113 20.81 -11.96 10.39
C LEU A 113 21.24 -12.85 11.56
N SER A 114 20.80 -12.50 12.76
CA SER A 114 20.88 -13.39 13.93
C SER A 114 19.88 -14.55 13.82
N GLU A 115 20.03 -15.59 14.65
CA GLU A 115 19.06 -16.69 14.73
C GLU A 115 17.65 -16.18 15.09
N ASP A 116 17.56 -15.24 16.03
CA ASP A 116 16.29 -14.61 16.43
C ASP A 116 15.64 -13.84 15.28
N ASP A 117 16.44 -13.11 14.49
CA ASP A 117 15.94 -12.41 13.31
C ASP A 117 15.39 -13.40 12.27
N ILE A 118 16.10 -14.52 12.05
CA ILE A 118 15.70 -15.56 11.12
C ILE A 118 14.36 -16.17 11.55
N ILE A 119 14.23 -16.59 12.81
CA ILE A 119 13.00 -17.20 13.35
C ILE A 119 11.83 -16.23 13.15
N ARG A 120 12.01 -14.97 13.57
CA ARG A 120 10.97 -13.95 13.45
C ARG A 120 10.55 -13.72 12.00
N LEU A 121 11.50 -13.56 11.08
CA LEU A 121 11.21 -13.27 9.68
C LEU A 121 10.58 -14.47 8.94
N LEU A 122 10.91 -15.71 9.33
CA LEU A 122 10.26 -16.91 8.83
C LEU A 122 8.79 -16.99 9.29
N GLN A 123 8.50 -16.67 10.55
CA GLN A 123 7.13 -16.68 11.09
C GLN A 123 6.20 -15.72 10.35
N VAL A 124 6.69 -14.55 9.94
CA VAL A 124 5.92 -13.58 9.15
C VAL A 124 6.11 -13.74 7.64
N ASN A 125 6.76 -14.82 7.21
CA ASN A 125 6.95 -15.19 5.81
C ASN A 125 7.65 -14.12 4.95
N LEU A 126 8.51 -13.30 5.55
CA LEU A 126 9.31 -12.29 4.84
C LEU A 126 10.61 -12.87 4.28
N ILE A 127 11.07 -14.00 4.82
CA ILE A 127 12.16 -14.80 4.28
C ILE A 127 11.71 -16.25 4.14
N LYS A 128 12.46 -17.04 3.36
CA LYS A 128 12.26 -18.48 3.20
C LYS A 128 13.60 -19.21 3.21
N LYS A 129 13.59 -20.47 3.63
CA LYS A 129 14.72 -21.38 3.46
C LYS A 129 14.79 -21.86 2.00
N ALA A 130 16.00 -21.93 1.46
CA ALA A 130 16.34 -22.42 0.12
C ALA A 130 17.65 -23.21 0.19
N ASP A 131 18.06 -23.81 -0.93
CA ASP A 131 19.27 -24.65 -0.99
C ASP A 131 20.55 -23.85 -0.74
N ASP A 132 20.54 -22.56 -1.10
CA ASP A 132 21.64 -21.60 -0.94
C ASP A 132 21.59 -20.81 0.40
N GLY A 133 20.69 -21.19 1.31
CA GLY A 133 20.53 -20.55 2.62
C GLY A 133 19.16 -19.91 2.79
N TYR A 134 19.11 -18.65 3.22
CA TYR A 134 17.86 -17.90 3.36
C TYR A 134 17.72 -16.89 2.23
N ARG A 135 16.48 -16.71 1.76
CA ARG A 135 16.15 -15.74 0.71
C ARG A 135 15.00 -14.86 1.13
N LEU A 136 15.01 -13.61 0.67
CA LEU A 136 13.84 -12.73 0.73
C LEU A 136 12.66 -13.43 0.05
N HIS A 137 11.48 -13.31 0.65
CA HIS A 137 10.25 -13.93 0.15
C HIS A 137 9.28 -12.92 -0.46
N PHE A 138 9.83 -11.84 -1.01
CA PHE A 138 9.12 -10.84 -1.80
C PHE A 138 10.04 -10.40 -2.95
N PRO A 139 9.47 -9.90 -4.06
CA PRO A 139 10.29 -9.48 -5.19
C PRO A 139 11.06 -8.19 -4.87
N CYS A 140 12.28 -8.12 -5.38
CA CYS A 140 13.12 -6.92 -5.36
C CYS A 140 13.38 -6.51 -6.80
N PHE A 141 13.29 -5.22 -7.06
CA PHE A 141 13.46 -4.64 -8.39
C PHE A 141 14.46 -3.49 -8.31
N THR A 142 15.27 -3.32 -9.36
CA THR A 142 15.81 -1.99 -9.66
C THR A 142 14.69 -1.05 -10.07
N GLN A 143 14.98 0.24 -10.18
CA GLN A 143 13.99 1.22 -10.64
C GLN A 143 13.51 0.90 -12.06
N GLU A 144 14.42 0.53 -12.96
CA GLU A 144 14.13 0.17 -14.35
C GLU A 144 13.27 -1.10 -14.42
N GLN A 145 13.66 -2.14 -13.67
CA GLN A 145 12.89 -3.39 -13.59
C GLN A 145 11.48 -3.15 -13.05
N PHE A 146 11.33 -2.28 -12.05
CA PHE A 146 10.03 -1.95 -11.50
C PHE A 146 9.18 -1.17 -12.50
N ALA A 147 9.76 -0.24 -13.24
CA ALA A 147 9.06 0.51 -14.29
C ALA A 147 8.57 -0.41 -15.42
N GLU A 148 9.40 -1.36 -15.86
CA GLU A 148 9.01 -2.39 -16.82
C GLU A 148 7.87 -3.25 -16.27
N PHE A 149 8.00 -3.71 -15.02
CA PHE A 149 6.97 -4.48 -14.33
C PHE A 149 5.64 -3.71 -14.27
N SER A 150 5.62 -2.45 -13.83
CA SER A 150 4.42 -1.62 -13.78
C SER A 150 3.77 -1.48 -15.16
N ASN A 151 4.58 -1.28 -16.21
CA ASN A 151 4.07 -1.12 -17.57
C ASN A 151 3.38 -2.37 -18.10
N LEU A 152 3.86 -3.58 -17.76
CA LEU A 152 3.23 -4.84 -18.18
C LEU A 152 1.80 -4.99 -17.67
N PHE A 153 1.48 -4.41 -16.51
CA PHE A 153 0.16 -4.52 -15.88
C PHE A 153 -0.68 -3.24 -16.01
N ARG A 154 -0.26 -2.31 -16.86
CA ARG A 154 -0.95 -1.04 -17.04
C ARG A 154 -2.34 -1.26 -17.62
N ILE A 155 -3.37 -0.86 -16.88
CA ILE A 155 -4.76 -0.96 -17.34
C ILE A 155 -5.09 0.22 -18.26
N THR A 156 -5.52 -0.08 -19.49
CA THR A 156 -5.88 0.89 -20.55
C THR A 156 -7.38 0.94 -20.87
N ASP A 157 -8.21 0.26 -20.08
CA ASP A 157 -9.67 0.19 -20.28
C ASP A 157 -10.35 1.54 -20.00
N THR A 158 -10.97 2.12 -21.02
CA THR A 158 -11.66 3.43 -20.95
C THR A 158 -13.02 3.38 -20.26
N ASN A 159 -13.71 2.23 -20.27
CA ASN A 159 -14.95 2.07 -19.51
C ASN A 159 -14.64 2.08 -18.01
N LEU A 160 -13.55 1.41 -17.61
CA LEU A 160 -13.08 1.48 -16.23
C LEU A 160 -12.66 2.91 -15.84
N ASP A 161 -12.06 3.68 -16.76
CA ASP A 161 -11.75 5.10 -16.50
C ASP A 161 -13.02 5.90 -16.20
N LYS A 162 -14.08 5.70 -16.98
CA LYS A 162 -15.38 6.34 -16.76
C LYS A 162 -15.97 5.95 -15.40
N MET A 163 -16.04 4.66 -15.09
CA MET A 163 -16.59 4.16 -13.82
C MET A 163 -15.81 4.68 -12.59
N LEU A 164 -14.48 4.69 -12.67
CA LEU A 164 -13.64 5.22 -11.59
C LEU A 164 -13.80 6.73 -11.45
N THR A 165 -13.94 7.46 -12.56
CA THR A 165 -14.21 8.91 -12.54
C THR A 165 -15.54 9.22 -11.85
N GLU A 166 -16.61 8.51 -12.22
CA GLU A 166 -17.93 8.63 -11.59
C GLU A 166 -17.88 8.31 -10.10
N LEU A 167 -17.17 7.25 -9.71
CA LEU A 167 -16.97 6.89 -8.30
C LEU A 167 -16.23 7.99 -7.53
N ILE A 168 -15.13 8.50 -8.08
CA ILE A 168 -14.34 9.59 -7.48
C ILE A 168 -15.20 10.84 -7.27
N ILE A 169 -16.00 11.23 -8.26
CA ILE A 169 -16.89 12.40 -8.18
C ILE A 169 -17.98 12.17 -7.13
N SER A 170 -18.62 11.00 -7.12
CA SER A 170 -19.66 10.65 -6.15
C SER A 170 -19.13 10.68 -4.70
N ILE A 171 -17.92 10.15 -4.47
CA ILE A 171 -17.26 10.22 -3.15
C ILE A 171 -17.01 11.70 -2.77
N LYS A 172 -16.53 12.53 -3.70
CA LYS A 172 -16.33 13.97 -3.45
C LYS A 172 -17.63 14.66 -3.05
N GLU A 173 -18.71 14.44 -3.81
CA GLU A 173 -20.02 15.03 -3.55
C GLU A 173 -20.56 14.62 -2.19
N SER A 174 -20.38 13.35 -1.82
CA SER A 174 -20.69 12.85 -0.47
C SER A 174 -19.94 13.63 0.59
N PHE A 175 -18.61 13.78 0.48
CA PHE A 175 -17.82 14.58 1.42
C PHE A 175 -18.30 16.04 1.50
N LEU A 176 -18.60 16.68 0.36
CA LEU A 176 -19.05 18.07 0.33
C LEU A 176 -20.39 18.29 1.05
N SER A 177 -21.21 17.23 1.19
CA SER A 177 -22.51 17.29 1.86
C SER A 177 -22.42 17.41 3.38
N PHE A 178 -21.35 16.90 4.00
CA PHE A 178 -21.20 16.87 5.46
C PHE A 178 -19.94 17.58 5.99
N VAL A 179 -18.93 17.81 5.15
CA VAL A 179 -17.71 18.51 5.55
C VAL A 179 -17.96 20.03 5.63
N PRO A 180 -17.50 20.74 6.69
CA PRO A 180 -17.54 22.19 6.74
C PRO A 180 -16.76 22.84 5.57
N LYS A 181 -17.34 23.87 4.92
CA LYS A 181 -16.75 24.58 3.76
C LYS A 181 -15.29 24.99 3.94
N ARG A 182 -14.91 25.43 5.15
CA ARG A 182 -13.52 25.82 5.48
C ARG A 182 -12.49 24.70 5.30
N LEU A 183 -12.95 23.47 5.15
CA LEU A 183 -12.15 22.25 5.04
C LEU A 183 -12.21 21.60 3.64
N TYR A 184 -12.93 22.19 2.68
CA TYR A 184 -13.13 21.59 1.35
C TYR A 184 -11.84 21.29 0.60
N SER A 185 -10.83 22.18 0.70
CA SER A 185 -9.52 21.99 0.05
C SER A 185 -8.75 20.78 0.56
N GLN A 186 -9.17 20.16 1.66
CA GLN A 186 -8.49 19.05 2.32
C GLN A 186 -9.17 17.70 2.02
N ILE A 187 -10.37 17.71 1.43
CA ILE A 187 -11.15 16.50 1.12
C ILE A 187 -10.42 15.64 0.09
N ASN A 188 -9.75 16.26 -0.89
CA ASN A 188 -9.19 15.58 -2.05
C ASN A 188 -8.21 14.45 -1.68
N GLN A 189 -7.49 14.60 -0.57
CA GLN A 189 -6.58 13.58 -0.05
C GLN A 189 -7.31 12.31 0.37
N TRP A 190 -8.51 12.45 0.95
CA TRP A 190 -9.32 11.34 1.46
C TRP A 190 -10.04 10.58 0.36
N ILE A 191 -10.42 11.26 -0.72
CA ILE A 191 -11.12 10.62 -1.85
C ILE A 191 -10.33 9.40 -2.33
N SER A 192 -9.00 9.54 -2.47
CA SER A 192 -8.12 8.43 -2.87
C SER A 192 -8.20 7.24 -1.91
N CYS A 193 -8.26 7.47 -0.59
CA CYS A 193 -8.35 6.41 0.41
C CYS A 193 -9.64 5.58 0.23
N PHE A 194 -10.78 6.24 0.03
CA PHE A 194 -12.07 5.55 -0.19
C PHE A 194 -12.11 4.81 -1.53
N VAL A 195 -11.59 5.43 -2.59
CA VAL A 195 -11.53 4.79 -3.92
C VAL A 195 -10.66 3.53 -3.87
N HIS A 196 -9.55 3.55 -3.11
CA HIS A 196 -8.67 2.41 -2.97
C HIS A 196 -9.32 1.19 -2.28
N CYS A 197 -10.49 1.30 -1.63
CA CYS A 197 -11.23 0.12 -1.15
C CYS A 197 -11.58 -0.85 -2.30
N ILE A 198 -11.73 -0.37 -3.55
CA ILE A 198 -11.94 -1.22 -4.73
C ILE A 198 -10.82 -2.25 -4.91
N ILE A 199 -9.59 -1.92 -4.52
CA ILE A 199 -8.46 -2.84 -4.59
C ILE A 199 -8.68 -4.03 -3.66
N GLY A 200 -9.23 -3.78 -2.46
CA GLY A 200 -9.56 -4.83 -1.51
C GLY A 200 -10.61 -5.79 -2.07
N TYR A 201 -11.71 -5.24 -2.59
CA TYR A 201 -12.78 -6.02 -3.22
C TYR A 201 -12.28 -6.86 -4.40
N VAL A 202 -11.61 -6.22 -5.37
CA VAL A 202 -11.18 -6.88 -6.61
C VAL A 202 -10.08 -7.92 -6.33
N THR A 203 -9.18 -7.66 -5.37
CA THR A 203 -8.17 -8.65 -4.98
C THR A 203 -8.79 -9.86 -4.28
N ASP A 204 -9.78 -9.64 -3.41
CA ASP A 204 -10.49 -10.75 -2.73
C ASP A 204 -11.25 -11.61 -3.76
N GLU A 205 -11.90 -11.00 -4.73
CA GLU A 205 -12.70 -11.71 -5.73
C GLU A 205 -11.83 -12.45 -6.76
N LEU A 206 -10.77 -11.82 -7.26
CA LEU A 206 -10.02 -12.34 -8.42
C LEU A 206 -8.80 -13.19 -8.06
N ILE A 207 -8.31 -13.12 -6.82
CA ILE A 207 -7.03 -13.75 -6.44
C ILE A 207 -7.16 -14.68 -5.23
N ALA A 208 -8.00 -14.33 -4.25
CA ALA A 208 -8.09 -15.07 -2.98
C ALA A 208 -8.61 -16.51 -3.12
#